data_AF-A0A7X4GPK9-F1
#
_entry.id   AF-A0A7X4GPK9-F1
#
_cell.length_a   1.000
_cell.length_b   1.000
_cell.length_c   1.000
_cell.angle_alpha   90.00
_cell.angle_beta   90.00
_cell.angle_gamma   90.00
#
_symmetry.space_group_name_H-M   'P 1'
#
loop_
_entity.id
_entity.type
_entity.pdbx_description
1 polymer ?
#
loop_
_entity_poly.entity_id
_entity_poly.type
_entity_poly.pdbx_seq_one_letter_code
_entity_poly.pdbx_strand_id
1 'polypeptide(L)' 'MKRLKEASTWAGLAAILQALKTVVPQHAVVLDGLTAIAGTVAAVVPDKGAPTEAGK' A
#
# COMPACT_ATOMS: atom_id res chain seq x y z
N MET A 1 6.04 -6.94 17.66
CA MET A 1 6.12 -6.65 16.21
C MET A 1 4.83 -7.10 15.50
N LYS A 2 3.71 -6.39 15.70
CA LYS A 2 2.39 -6.72 15.10
C LYS A 2 1.97 -5.77 13.95
N ARG A 3 2.64 -4.63 13.80
CA ARG A 3 2.25 -3.52 12.91
C ARG A 3 2.44 -3.80 11.41
N LEU A 4 3.33 -4.73 11.02
CA LEU A 4 3.53 -5.11 9.60
C LEU A 4 2.38 -5.96 9.03
N LYS A 5 1.44 -6.39 9.88
CA LYS A 5 0.30 -7.22 9.52
C LYS A 5 -1.02 -6.44 9.49
N GLU A 6 -0.96 -5.11 9.67
CA GLU A 6 -2.11 -4.22 9.59
C GLU A 6 -2.18 -3.60 8.20
N ALA A 7 -3.36 -3.66 7.59
CA ALA A 7 -3.60 -3.12 6.24
C ALA A 7 -3.33 -1.61 6.21
N SER A 8 -3.60 -0.90 7.32
CA SER A 8 -3.30 0.53 7.48
C SER A 8 -1.80 0.87 7.36
N THR A 9 -0.89 -0.03 7.74
CA THR A 9 0.55 0.19 7.59
C THR A 9 0.95 0.16 6.12
N TRP A 10 0.37 -0.75 5.35
CA TRP A 10 0.62 -0.88 3.91
C TRP A 10 -0.05 0.23 3.10
N ALA A 11 -1.25 0.65 3.50
CA ALA A 11 -1.93 1.83 2.93
C ALA A 11 -1.13 3.12 3.19
N GLY A 12 -0.61 3.30 4.41
CA GLY A 12 0.29 4.42 4.73
C GLY A 12 1.58 4.40 3.91
N LEU A 13 2.17 3.23 3.70
CA LEU A 13 3.34 3.07 2.84
C LEU A 13 3.04 3.45 1.38
N ALA A 14 1.90 3.02 0.84
CA ALA A 14 1.47 3.38 -0.51
C ALA A 14 1.28 4.90 -0.67
N ALA A 15 0.72 5.57 0.32
CA ALA A 15 0.56 7.03 0.33
C ALA A 15 1.93 7.75 0.36
N ILE A 16 2.87 7.26 1.17
CA ILE A 16 4.24 7.81 1.22
C ILE A 16 4.95 7.62 -0.12
N LEU A 17 4.84 6.43 -0.74
CA LEU A 17 5.46 6.15 -2.04
C LEU A 17 4.89 7.04 -3.16
N GLN A 18 3.57 7.28 -3.14
CA GLN A 18 2.94 8.23 -4.07
C GLN A 18 3.42 9.68 -3.85
N ALA A 19 3.60 10.10 -2.59
CA ALA A 19 4.18 11.41 -2.30
C ALA A 19 5.65 11.48 -2.74
N LEU A 20 6.42 10.41 -2.55
CA LEU A 20 7.84 10.35 -2.90
C LEU A 20 8.08 10.45 -4.41
N LYS A 21 7.13 9.96 -5.23
CA LYS A 21 7.14 10.12 -6.69
C LYS A 21 7.16 11.59 -7.14
N THR A 22 6.58 12.50 -6.36
CA THR A 22 6.60 13.94 -6.66
C THR A 22 7.96 14.58 -6.42
N VAL A 23 8.77 13.98 -5.54
CA VAL A 23 10.11 14.47 -5.16
C VAL A 23 11.20 13.81 -5.98
N VAL A 24 11.04 12.52 -6.33
CA VAL A 24 12.06 11.71 -7.03
C VAL A 24 11.45 11.05 -8.28
N PRO A 25 11.07 11.84 -9.30
CA PRO A 25 10.37 11.34 -10.49
C PRO A 25 11.21 10.36 -11.34
N GLN A 26 12.54 10.42 -11.22
CA GLN A 26 13.47 9.47 -11.84
C GLN A 26 13.25 8.01 -11.43
N HIS A 27 12.66 7.76 -10.26
CA HIS A 27 12.31 6.42 -9.79
C HIS A 27 10.80 6.16 -9.85
N ALA A 28 10.03 6.99 -10.56
CA ALA A 28 8.57 6.90 -10.60
C ALA A 28 8.09 5.50 -10.96
N VAL A 29 8.74 4.80 -11.91
CA VAL A 29 8.35 3.44 -12.31
C VAL A 29 8.53 2.41 -11.18
N VAL A 30 9.60 2.54 -10.39
CA VAL A 30 9.88 1.66 -9.25
C VAL A 30 8.93 1.98 -8.09
N LEU A 31 8.67 3.26 -7.87
CA LEU A 31 7.73 3.74 -6.86
C LEU A 31 6.29 3.32 -7.19
N ASP A 32 5.87 3.40 -8.46
CA ASP A 32 4.56 2.92 -8.92
C ASP A 32 4.42 1.41 -8.68
N GLY A 33 5.46 0.64 -9.01
CA GLY A 33 5.50 -0.80 -8.72
C GLY A 33 5.39 -1.10 -7.21
N LEU A 34 6.13 -0.38 -6.37
CA LEU A 34 6.06 -0.52 -4.92
C LEU A 34 4.71 -0.08 -4.35
N THR A 35 4.10 0.97 -4.88
CA THR A 35 2.75 1.44 -4.51
C THR A 35 1.70 0.39 -4.88
N ALA A 36 1.79 -0.20 -6.07
CA ALA A 36 0.88 -1.25 -6.51
C ALA A 36 1.02 -2.51 -5.63
N ILE A 37 2.25 -2.91 -5.30
CA ILE A 37 2.52 -4.01 -4.38
C ILE A 37 1.95 -3.69 -2.99
N ALA A 38 2.22 -2.50 -2.45
CA ALA A 38 1.72 -2.09 -1.13
C ALA A 38 0.18 -2.02 -1.08
N GLY A 39 -0.47 -1.51 -2.13
CA GLY A 39 -1.92 -1.50 -2.26
C GLY A 39 -2.51 -2.91 -2.37
N THR A 40 -1.86 -3.79 -3.14
CA THR A 40 -2.27 -5.20 -3.25
C THR A 40 -2.12 -5.91 -1.91
N VAL A 41 -0.99 -5.73 -1.22
CA VAL A 41 -0.75 -6.29 0.12
C VAL A 41 -1.76 -5.74 1.14
N ALA A 42 -2.09 -4.45 1.09
CA ALA A 42 -3.15 -3.87 1.92
C ALA A 42 -4.53 -4.49 1.63
N ALA A 43 -4.81 -4.87 0.38
CA ALA A 43 -6.07 -5.50 -0.01
C ALA A 43 -6.14 -6.99 0.39
N VAL A 44 -5.03 -7.72 0.37
CA VAL A 44 -5.00 -9.16 0.71
C VAL A 44 -4.65 -9.45 2.18
N VAL A 45 -4.07 -8.50 2.91
CA VAL A 45 -3.83 -8.63 4.35
C VAL A 45 -5.12 -8.20 5.06
N PRO A 46 -5.91 -9.15 5.59
CA PRO A 46 -7.12 -8.80 6.31
C PRO A 46 -6.73 -8.07 7.59
N ASP A 47 -7.15 -6.80 7.67
CA ASP A 47 -7.19 -6.13 8.95
C ASP A 47 -8.13 -6.92 9.86
N LYS A 48 -7.85 -6.99 11.15
CA LYS A 48 -8.62 -7.82 12.10
C LYS A 48 -10.03 -7.25 12.38
N GLY A 49 -10.61 -6.51 11.43
CA GLY A 49 -11.89 -5.83 11.54
C GLY A 49 -12.41 -5.15 10.26
N ALA A 50 -12.09 -5.61 9.04
CA ALA A 50 -12.74 -5.08 7.82
C ALA A 50 -13.41 -6.21 7.01
N PRO A 51 -14.73 -6.12 6.74
CA PRO A 51 -15.42 -7.09 5.91
C PRO A 51 -14.95 -6.96 4.47
N THR A 52 -14.59 -8.08 3.89
CA THR A 52 -14.28 -8.23 2.47
C THR A 52 -15.55 -7.97 1.65
N GLU A 53 -15.70 -6.79 1.07
CA GLU A 53 -16.66 -6.52 0.00
C GLU A 53 -16.04 -5.63 -1.09
N ALA A 54 -16.53 -5.82 -2.32
CA ALA A 54 -16.11 -5.29 -3.63
C ALA A 54 -14.96 -6.10 -4.30
N GLY A 55 -15.21 -7.09 -5.17
CA GLY A 55 -16.39 -7.35 -5.98
C GLY A 55 -16.28 -6.67 -7.35
N LYS A 56 -15.75 -7.40 -8.36
CA LYS A 56 -16.33 -7.56 -9.69
C LYS A 56 -15.63 -8.68 -10.46
#